data_AF-D5RQ01-F1
#
_entry.id   AF-D5RQ01-F1
#
_cell.length_a   1.000
_cell.length_b   1.000
_cell.length_c   1.000
_cell.angle_alpha   90.00
_cell.angle_beta   90.00
_cell.angle_gamma   90.00
#
_symmetry.space_group_name_H-M   'P 1'
#
loop_
_entity.id
_entity.type
_entity.pdbx_description
1 polymer ?
#
loop_
_entity_poly.entity_id
_entity_poly.type
_entity_poly.pdbx_seq_one_letter_code
_entity_poly.pdbx_strand_id
1 'polypeptide(L)'
;MTGWIIQGGEVLRGGALAPGALALAGGRVTDAAQAGARRFDADGLLVLPGIVDIHGDAHERQFQPRPGIDIPAAQALRDSAAQILAAGITTAFLGVTLSWEPGLRSIEAWRRLRAALATARPQLGADLRLHLRFEVDNFAALDEAVAAIAAGEVDLLAFNDHTPGIARKLQGEAQAAKYAERAGVPAERLREL
;
A
#
# COMPACT_ATOMS: atom_id res chain seq x y z
N MET A 1 19.52 -4.31 21.97
CA MET A 1 18.13 -3.85 22.26
C MET A 1 17.52 -4.81 23.27
N THR A 2 16.90 -4.29 24.33
CA THR A 2 16.24 -5.11 25.34
C THR A 2 15.01 -5.81 24.74
N GLY A 3 14.83 -7.10 25.00
CA GLY A 3 13.66 -7.87 24.55
C GLY A 3 12.36 -7.50 25.30
N TRP A 4 11.26 -8.12 24.89
CA TRP A 4 9.94 -7.99 25.51
C TRP A 4 9.36 -9.35 25.88
N ILE A 5 8.49 -9.37 26.88
CA ILE A 5 7.57 -10.47 27.16
C ILE A 5 6.14 -9.90 27.26
N ILE A 6 5.25 -10.41 26.41
CA ILE A 6 3.81 -10.16 26.47
C ILE A 6 3.20 -11.34 27.21
N GLN A 7 2.45 -11.13 28.28
CA GLN A 7 1.90 -12.22 29.10
C GLN A 7 0.55 -11.87 29.72
N GLY A 8 -0.20 -12.87 30.15
CA GLY A 8 -1.51 -12.71 30.79
C GLY A 8 -2.69 -12.77 29.82
N GLY A 9 -2.45 -12.60 28.52
CA GLY A 9 -3.49 -12.66 27.49
C GLY A 9 -3.68 -14.05 26.86
N GLU A 10 -4.68 -14.15 25.98
CA GLU A 10 -4.90 -15.31 25.11
C GLU A 10 -4.09 -15.15 23.82
N VAL A 11 -3.10 -16.03 23.62
CA VAL A 11 -2.18 -15.95 22.48
C VAL A 11 -2.64 -16.88 21.37
N LEU A 12 -2.78 -16.36 20.15
CA LEU A 12 -3.05 -17.18 18.96
C LEU A 12 -1.74 -17.80 18.45
N ARG A 13 -1.59 -19.11 18.61
CA ARG A 13 -0.46 -19.89 18.05
C ARG A 13 -0.96 -21.22 17.52
N GLY A 14 -0.40 -21.68 16.40
CA GLY A 14 -0.77 -22.97 15.81
C GLY A 14 -2.26 -23.08 15.44
N GLY A 15 -2.95 -21.95 15.23
CA GLY A 15 -4.37 -21.90 14.90
C GLY A 15 -5.33 -21.96 16.09
N ALA A 16 -4.85 -21.95 17.33
CA ALA A 16 -5.68 -21.94 18.53
C ALA A 16 -5.32 -20.78 19.47
N LEU A 17 -6.33 -20.25 20.15
CA LEU A 17 -6.18 -19.31 21.27
C LEU A 17 -6.00 -20.10 22.56
N ALA A 18 -4.99 -19.72 23.35
CA ALA A 18 -4.78 -20.27 24.68
C ALA A 18 -4.08 -19.23 25.58
N PRO A 19 -4.29 -19.26 26.91
CA PRO A 19 -3.51 -18.46 27.84
C PRO A 19 -2.01 -18.71 27.67
N GLY A 20 -1.21 -17.66 27.59
CA GLY A 20 0.22 -17.84 27.39
C GLY A 20 1.04 -16.56 27.45
N ALA A 21 2.31 -16.69 27.04
CA ALA A 21 3.24 -15.59 26.91
C ALA A 21 3.99 -15.64 25.57
N LEU A 22 4.32 -14.46 25.05
CA LEU A 22 5.10 -14.26 23.84
C LEU A 22 6.38 -13.51 24.19
N ALA A 23 7.53 -14.17 24.05
CA ALA A 23 8.83 -13.53 24.16
C ALA A 23 9.26 -12.97 22.80
N LEU A 24 9.84 -11.77 22.81
CA LEU A 24 10.30 -11.05 21.63
C LEU A 24 11.74 -10.56 21.85
N ALA A 25 12.62 -10.78 20.89
CA ALA A 25 13.96 -10.20 20.88
C ALA A 25 14.43 -9.95 19.45
N GLY A 26 15.07 -8.79 19.19
CA GLY A 26 15.63 -8.46 17.88
C GLY A 26 14.60 -8.50 16.74
N GLY A 27 13.36 -8.09 17.00
CA GLY A 27 12.27 -8.10 16.01
C GLY A 27 11.72 -9.48 15.68
N ARG A 28 12.03 -10.51 16.49
CA ARG A 28 11.56 -11.89 16.30
C ARG A 28 10.87 -12.42 17.54
N VAL A 29 9.95 -13.36 17.35
CA VAL A 29 9.44 -14.21 18.43
C VAL A 29 10.54 -15.19 18.83
N THR A 30 10.73 -15.37 20.13
CA THR A 30 11.72 -16.29 20.70
C THR A 30 11.06 -17.30 21.65
N ASP A 31 11.77 -18.40 21.92
CA ASP A 31 11.26 -19.45 22.81
C ASP A 31 11.16 -18.99 24.27
N ALA A 32 12.07 -18.10 24.68
CA ALA A 32 12.12 -17.58 26.05
C ALA A 32 12.46 -16.08 26.06
N ALA A 33 12.07 -15.40 27.14
CA ALA A 33 12.40 -14.01 27.37
C ALA A 33 13.86 -13.86 27.80
N GLN A 34 14.53 -12.83 27.31
CA GLN A 34 15.88 -12.50 27.76
C GLN A 34 15.85 -11.96 29.20
N ALA A 35 16.95 -12.12 29.94
CA ALA A 35 17.10 -11.49 31.24
C ALA A 35 16.92 -9.96 31.11
N GLY A 36 16.09 -9.37 31.97
CA GLY A 36 15.74 -7.95 31.91
C GLY A 36 14.79 -7.55 30.78
N ALA A 37 14.13 -8.51 30.12
CA ALA A 37 13.07 -8.21 29.14
C ALA A 37 11.98 -7.33 29.74
N ARG A 38 11.49 -6.37 28.94
CA ARG A 38 10.38 -5.50 29.32
C ARG A 38 9.07 -6.29 29.32
N ARG A 39 8.23 -6.07 30.33
CA ARG A 39 6.93 -6.74 30.44
C ARG A 39 5.83 -5.88 29.83
N PHE A 40 4.96 -6.51 29.04
CA PHE A 40 3.64 -6.00 28.69
C PHE A 40 2.59 -6.93 29.31
N ASP A 41 1.66 -6.35 30.07
CA ASP A 41 0.55 -7.09 30.67
C ASP A 41 -0.64 -7.06 29.71
N ALA A 42 -1.03 -8.25 29.24
CA ALA A 42 -2.10 -8.45 28.29
C ALA A 42 -3.32 -9.13 28.94
N ASP A 43 -3.46 -9.05 30.27
CA ASP A 43 -4.62 -9.58 30.97
C ASP A 43 -5.93 -9.04 30.38
N GLY A 44 -6.88 -9.96 30.12
CA GLY A 44 -8.13 -9.67 29.44
C GLY A 44 -8.02 -9.30 27.95
N LEU A 45 -6.85 -9.42 27.32
CA LEU A 45 -6.62 -9.11 25.91
C LEU A 45 -6.27 -10.34 25.07
N LEU A 46 -6.52 -10.23 23.76
CA LEU A 46 -6.02 -11.17 22.76
C LEU A 46 -4.64 -10.73 22.26
N VAL A 47 -3.73 -11.69 22.11
CA VAL A 47 -2.41 -11.51 21.51
C VAL A 47 -2.39 -12.23 20.17
N LEU A 48 -2.59 -11.46 19.09
CA LEU A 48 -2.75 -11.97 17.73
C LEU A 48 -1.53 -11.60 16.86
N PRO A 49 -1.25 -12.36 15.78
CA PRO A 49 -0.36 -11.88 14.72
C PRO A 49 -0.87 -10.56 14.15
N GLY A 50 0.05 -9.67 13.80
CA GLY A 50 -0.31 -8.43 13.11
C GLY A 50 -0.96 -8.72 11.76
N ILE A 51 -1.92 -7.87 11.37
CA ILE A 51 -2.69 -8.06 10.13
C ILE A 51 -1.79 -7.78 8.93
N VAL A 52 -1.96 -8.59 7.88
CA VAL A 52 -1.37 -8.39 6.56
C VAL A 52 -2.46 -7.93 5.61
N ASP A 53 -2.43 -6.64 5.24
CA ASP A 53 -3.31 -6.07 4.24
C ASP A 53 -2.66 -6.16 2.85
N ILE A 54 -3.22 -7.01 1.98
CA ILE A 54 -2.68 -7.25 0.64
C ILE A 54 -3.11 -6.20 -0.40
N HIS A 55 -4.01 -5.29 -0.05
CA HIS A 55 -4.50 -4.27 -0.98
C HIS A 55 -5.13 -3.08 -0.25
N GLY A 56 -4.38 -1.98 -0.16
CA GLY A 56 -4.89 -0.71 0.37
C GLY A 56 -4.56 0.51 -0.49
N ASP A 57 -5.57 1.30 -0.84
CA ASP A 57 -5.45 2.60 -1.53
C ASP A 57 -5.63 3.81 -0.59
N ALA A 58 -5.84 3.58 0.71
CA ALA A 58 -6.01 4.64 1.70
C ALA A 58 -4.85 5.66 1.71
N HIS A 59 -3.63 5.19 1.42
CA HIS A 59 -2.42 6.00 1.30
C HIS A 59 -2.58 7.17 0.32
N GLU A 60 -3.41 7.05 -0.72
CA GLU A 60 -3.67 8.13 -1.68
C GLU A 60 -4.12 9.43 -0.99
N ARG A 61 -4.89 9.32 0.10
CA ARG A 61 -5.35 10.49 0.88
C ARG A 61 -4.22 11.19 1.62
N GLN A 62 -3.19 10.45 2.04
CA GLN A 62 -2.00 11.05 2.65
C GLN A 62 -1.09 11.70 1.61
N PHE A 63 -1.09 11.22 0.37
CA PHE A 63 -0.29 11.79 -0.71
C PHE A 63 -0.96 13.00 -1.35
N GLN A 64 -2.27 12.94 -1.56
CA GLN A 64 -3.05 14.00 -2.17
C GLN A 64 -4.43 14.07 -1.48
N PRO A 65 -4.52 14.76 -0.32
CA PRO A 65 -5.76 14.84 0.47
C PRO A 65 -6.92 15.48 -0.29
N ARG A 66 -6.62 16.29 -1.31
CA ARG A 66 -7.56 16.80 -2.29
C ARG A 66 -6.86 16.98 -3.64
N PRO A 67 -7.60 16.91 -4.76
CA PRO A 67 -7.00 16.97 -6.10
C PRO A 67 -6.08 18.19 -6.30
N GLY A 68 -4.88 17.92 -6.81
CA GLY A 68 -3.88 18.95 -7.14
C GLY A 68 -3.08 19.50 -5.96
N ILE A 69 -3.32 19.06 -4.73
CA ILE A 69 -2.53 19.43 -3.55
C ILE A 69 -1.74 18.22 -3.06
N ASP A 70 -0.45 18.21 -3.36
CA ASP A 70 0.45 17.13 -3.00
C ASP A 70 1.10 17.37 -1.63
N ILE A 71 1.18 16.29 -0.84
CA ILE A 71 2.01 16.21 0.37
C ILE A 71 3.32 15.51 0.01
N PRO A 72 4.47 15.94 0.57
CA PRO A 72 5.74 15.24 0.35
C PRO A 72 5.65 13.75 0.67
N ALA A 73 6.04 12.90 -0.28
CA ALA A 73 5.87 11.45 -0.22
C ALA A 73 6.40 10.81 1.08
N ALA A 74 7.55 11.27 1.58
CA ALA A 74 8.10 10.77 2.84
C ALA A 74 7.21 11.08 4.06
N GLN A 75 6.57 12.25 4.09
CA GLN A 75 5.61 12.59 5.15
C GLN A 75 4.33 11.78 5.01
N ALA A 76 3.82 11.63 3.78
CA ALA A 76 2.65 10.82 3.49
C ALA A 76 2.83 9.36 3.94
N LEU A 77 3.97 8.74 3.61
CA LEU A 77 4.28 7.36 4.00
C LEU A 77 4.37 7.17 5.53
N ARG A 78 4.94 8.14 6.25
CA ARG A 78 4.97 8.10 7.72
C ARG A 78 3.58 8.14 8.32
N ASP A 79 2.72 9.01 7.80
CA ASP A 79 1.33 9.10 8.26
C ASP A 79 0.56 7.81 7.92
N SER A 80 0.69 7.30 6.69
CA SER A 80 0.09 6.03 6.30
C SER A 80 0.53 4.88 7.21
N ALA A 81 1.83 4.77 7.51
CA ALA A 81 2.36 3.75 8.42
C ALA A 81 1.77 3.87 9.84
N ALA A 82 1.65 5.09 10.37
CA ALA A 82 1.05 5.31 11.69
C ALA A 82 -0.42 4.88 11.73
N GLN A 83 -1.19 5.22 10.68
CA GLN A 83 -2.62 4.88 10.61
C GLN A 83 -2.87 3.37 10.50
N ILE A 84 -2.11 2.66 9.66
CA ILE A 84 -2.28 1.21 9.54
C ILE A 84 -1.87 0.47 10.83
N LEU A 85 -0.82 0.93 11.52
CA LEU A 85 -0.42 0.36 12.81
C LEU A 85 -1.50 0.57 13.88
N ALA A 86 -2.12 1.75 13.89
CA ALA A 86 -3.25 2.04 14.78
C ALA A 86 -4.46 1.13 14.50
N ALA A 87 -4.60 0.63 13.28
CA ALA A 87 -5.62 -0.33 12.89
C ALA A 87 -5.22 -1.81 13.12
N GLY A 88 -4.04 -2.08 13.70
CA GLY A 88 -3.53 -3.44 13.92
C GLY A 88 -2.89 -4.09 12.69
N ILE A 89 -2.68 -3.33 11.61
CA ILE A 89 -2.01 -3.79 10.39
C ILE A 89 -0.52 -3.53 10.51
N THR A 90 0.28 -4.60 10.50
CA THR A 90 1.74 -4.52 10.61
C THR A 90 2.44 -4.64 9.27
N THR A 91 1.76 -5.20 8.26
CA THR A 91 2.25 -5.29 6.88
C THR A 91 1.15 -4.84 5.94
N ALA A 92 1.44 -3.89 5.05
CA ALA A 92 0.46 -3.37 4.11
C ALA A 92 1.05 -3.23 2.70
N PHE A 93 0.31 -3.71 1.71
CA PHE A 93 0.62 -3.58 0.29
C PHE A 93 -0.12 -2.37 -0.26
N LEU A 94 0.63 -1.29 -0.46
CA LEU A 94 0.14 -0.02 -1.03
C LEU A 94 -0.23 -0.26 -2.49
N GLY A 95 -1.52 -0.21 -2.80
CA GLY A 95 -2.03 -0.41 -4.14
C GLY A 95 -1.80 0.83 -5.01
N VAL A 96 -0.72 0.85 -5.77
CA VAL A 96 -0.34 1.99 -6.62
C VAL A 96 -0.73 1.70 -8.06
N THR A 97 -1.64 2.52 -8.60
CA THR A 97 -2.03 2.41 -10.01
C THR A 97 -0.98 3.05 -10.90
N LEU A 98 -0.53 2.33 -11.93
CA LEU A 98 0.32 2.85 -13.00
C LEU A 98 -0.50 2.86 -14.30
N SER A 99 -1.08 4.02 -14.60
CA SER A 99 -1.98 4.27 -15.72
C SER A 99 -1.42 5.33 -16.68
N TRP A 100 -2.06 5.48 -17.83
CA TRP A 100 -1.92 6.65 -18.70
C TRP A 100 -2.60 7.91 -18.10
N GLU A 101 -3.43 7.75 -17.07
CA GLU A 101 -4.09 8.87 -16.38
C GLU A 101 -3.08 9.75 -15.61
N PRO A 102 -3.29 11.08 -15.58
CA PRO A 102 -2.45 11.99 -14.80
C PRO A 102 -2.73 11.89 -13.29
N GLY A 103 -1.98 12.64 -12.49
CA GLY A 103 -2.17 12.72 -11.05
C GLY A 103 -1.60 11.52 -10.32
N LEU A 104 -2.27 11.00 -9.29
CA LEU A 104 -1.76 9.89 -8.47
C LEU A 104 -1.53 8.58 -9.24
N ARG A 105 -2.12 8.45 -10.43
CA ARG A 105 -2.00 7.26 -11.29
C ARG A 105 -0.91 7.37 -12.34
N SER A 106 -0.24 8.52 -12.43
CA SER A 106 0.73 8.81 -13.48
C SER A 106 2.08 8.14 -13.21
N ILE A 107 2.90 8.05 -14.25
CA ILE A 107 4.26 7.53 -14.15
C ILE A 107 5.14 8.39 -13.22
N GLU A 108 4.91 9.71 -13.16
CA GLU A 108 5.62 10.59 -12.24
C GLU A 108 5.25 10.31 -10.78
N ALA A 109 3.96 10.11 -10.49
CA ALA A 109 3.49 9.74 -9.15
C ALA A 109 4.03 8.37 -8.73
N TRP A 110 4.02 7.40 -9.65
CA TRP A 110 4.64 6.09 -9.49
C TRP A 110 6.12 6.19 -9.10
N ARG A 111 6.93 6.90 -9.91
CA ARG A 111 8.37 7.11 -9.65
C ARG A 111 8.63 7.75 -8.30
N ARG A 112 7.85 8.79 -7.97
CA ARG A 112 7.96 9.53 -6.71
C ARG A 112 7.66 8.65 -5.50
N LEU A 113 6.58 7.87 -5.56
CA LEU A 113 6.20 6.96 -4.47
C LEU A 113 7.23 5.85 -4.32
N ARG A 114 7.64 5.20 -5.42
CA ARG A 114 8.63 4.12 -5.42
C ARG A 114 9.95 4.56 -4.80
N ALA A 115 10.49 5.70 -5.23
CA ALA A 115 11.73 6.25 -4.67
C ALA A 115 11.61 6.61 -3.17
N ALA A 116 10.49 7.23 -2.78
CA ALA A 116 10.24 7.58 -1.38
C ALA A 116 10.08 6.34 -0.49
N LEU A 117 9.37 5.31 -0.97
CA LEU A 117 9.15 4.06 -0.25
C LEU A 117 10.46 3.31 -0.02
N ALA A 118 11.32 3.21 -1.05
CA ALA A 118 12.63 2.60 -0.92
C ALA A 118 13.48 3.24 0.20
N THR A 119 13.38 4.56 0.35
CA THR A 119 14.12 5.31 1.37
C THR A 119 13.48 5.22 2.75
N ALA A 120 12.13 5.23 2.81
CA ALA A 120 11.38 5.26 4.05
C ALA A 120 11.29 3.89 4.74
N ARG A 121 11.18 2.80 3.98
CA ARG A 121 10.96 1.42 4.47
C ARG A 121 11.77 1.05 5.73
N PRO A 122 13.10 1.28 5.80
CA PRO A 122 13.90 0.89 6.97
C PRO A 122 13.56 1.67 8.26
N GLN A 123 12.83 2.77 8.15
CA GLN A 123 12.55 3.71 9.25
C GLN A 123 11.10 3.63 9.74
N LEU A 124 10.24 2.90 9.02
CA LEU A 124 8.82 2.79 9.36
C LEU A 124 8.59 1.67 10.37
N GLY A 125 7.63 1.87 11.27
CA GLY A 125 7.20 0.84 12.23
C GLY A 125 6.39 -0.29 11.57
N ALA A 126 5.84 -0.06 10.38
CA ALA A 126 5.12 -1.04 9.58
C ALA A 126 5.92 -1.46 8.36
N ASP A 127 5.73 -2.71 7.93
CA ASP A 127 6.24 -3.22 6.66
C ASP A 127 5.33 -2.76 5.51
N LEU A 128 5.64 -1.60 4.94
CA LEU A 128 4.97 -1.10 3.75
C LEU A 128 5.57 -1.75 2.50
N ARG A 129 4.71 -2.32 1.67
CA ARG A 129 5.03 -3.01 0.43
C ARG A 129 4.37 -2.35 -0.77
N LEU A 130 4.98 -2.51 -1.93
CA LEU A 130 4.47 -1.92 -3.16
C LEU A 130 3.66 -2.96 -3.94
N HIS A 131 2.38 -2.67 -4.13
CA HIS A 131 1.48 -3.44 -4.98
C HIS A 131 1.22 -2.64 -6.26
N LEU A 132 1.90 -3.02 -7.34
CA LEU A 132 1.71 -2.45 -8.66
C LEU A 132 0.37 -2.89 -9.23
N ARG A 133 -0.48 -1.92 -9.53
CA ARG A 133 -1.73 -2.12 -10.28
C ARG A 133 -1.54 -1.54 -11.68
N PHE A 134 -1.07 -2.38 -12.59
CA PHE A 134 -0.71 -1.98 -13.94
C PHE A 134 -1.95 -1.94 -14.84
N GLU A 135 -2.17 -0.84 -15.54
CA GLU A 135 -3.22 -0.77 -16.57
C GLU A 135 -2.76 -1.46 -17.85
N VAL A 136 -3.57 -2.39 -18.36
CA VAL A 136 -3.19 -3.26 -19.49
C VAL A 136 -2.81 -2.49 -20.76
N ASP A 137 -3.42 -1.33 -21.00
CA ASP A 137 -3.15 -0.51 -22.19
C ASP A 137 -2.08 0.58 -21.96
N ASN A 138 -1.41 0.61 -20.80
CA ASN A 138 -0.36 1.59 -20.49
C ASN A 138 1.01 1.16 -21.05
N PHE A 139 1.08 0.93 -22.37
CA PHE A 139 2.30 0.46 -23.04
C PHE A 139 3.50 1.39 -22.84
N ALA A 140 3.26 2.70 -22.69
CA ALA A 140 4.32 3.69 -22.44
C ALA A 140 5.08 3.46 -21.12
N ALA A 141 4.46 2.80 -20.15
CA ALA A 141 5.07 2.50 -18.84
C ALA A 141 5.48 1.03 -18.68
N LEU A 142 5.30 0.19 -19.70
CA LEU A 142 5.53 -1.26 -19.61
C LEU A 142 6.98 -1.59 -19.26
N ASP A 143 7.94 -1.01 -19.98
CA ASP A 143 9.37 -1.28 -19.75
C ASP A 143 9.81 -0.87 -18.34
N GLU A 144 9.27 0.25 -17.83
CA GLU A 144 9.57 0.70 -16.47
C GLU A 144 8.94 -0.22 -15.41
N ALA A 145 7.70 -0.67 -15.63
CA ALA A 145 7.05 -1.63 -14.75
C ALA A 145 7.84 -2.95 -14.68
N VAL A 146 8.27 -3.48 -15.83
CA VAL A 146 9.09 -4.69 -15.92
C VAL A 146 10.44 -4.49 -15.22
N ALA A 147 11.09 -3.34 -15.41
CA ALA A 147 12.35 -3.03 -14.74
C ALA A 147 12.20 -2.96 -13.22
N ALA A 148 11.14 -2.33 -12.70
CA ALA A 148 10.86 -2.26 -11.27
C ALA A 148 10.58 -3.65 -10.65
N ILE A 149 9.86 -4.51 -11.38
CA ILE A 149 9.64 -5.91 -10.97
C ILE A 149 10.98 -6.66 -10.92
N ALA A 150 11.79 -6.56 -11.98
CA ALA A 150 13.10 -7.22 -12.05
C ALA A 150 14.07 -6.73 -10.96
N ALA A 151 13.96 -5.47 -10.55
CA ALA A 151 14.72 -4.89 -9.45
C ALA A 151 14.23 -5.31 -8.05
N GLY A 152 13.13 -6.05 -7.94
CA GLY A 152 12.55 -6.47 -6.66
C GLY A 152 11.85 -5.34 -5.90
N GLU A 153 11.47 -4.26 -6.59
CA GLU A 153 10.82 -3.09 -5.99
C GLU A 153 9.29 -3.23 -5.93
N VAL A 154 8.74 -4.19 -6.68
CA VAL A 154 7.32 -4.56 -6.70
C VAL A 154 7.13 -5.85 -5.92
N ASP A 155 6.32 -5.81 -4.87
CA ASP A 155 6.05 -6.98 -4.02
C ASP A 155 4.80 -7.76 -4.45
N LEU A 156 3.89 -7.11 -5.19
CA LEU A 156 2.66 -7.72 -5.71
C LEU A 156 2.26 -7.02 -7.03
N LEU A 157 1.79 -7.79 -8.00
CA LEU A 157 1.29 -7.30 -9.29
C LEU A 157 -0.19 -7.65 -9.45
N ALA A 158 -0.98 -6.66 -9.86
CA ALA A 158 -2.33 -6.83 -10.39
C ALA A 158 -2.47 -6.10 -11.72
N PHE A 159 -3.33 -6.63 -12.58
CA PHE A 159 -3.72 -5.98 -13.83
C PHE A 159 -5.06 -5.28 -13.63
N ASN A 160 -5.13 -4.03 -14.06
CA ASN A 160 -6.36 -3.29 -14.22
C ASN A 160 -6.71 -3.24 -15.70
N ASP A 161 -8.00 -3.37 -16.00
CA ASP A 161 -8.54 -3.09 -17.33
C ASP A 161 -9.75 -2.16 -17.17
N HIS A 162 -9.50 -0.86 -17.19
CA HIS A 162 -10.55 0.15 -17.16
C HIS A 162 -11.09 0.50 -18.55
N THR A 163 -10.50 -0.03 -19.63
CA THR A 163 -10.83 0.34 -21.01
C THR A 163 -12.29 0.04 -21.36
N PRO A 164 -12.87 -1.15 -21.06
CA PRO A 164 -14.30 -1.41 -21.28
C PRO A 164 -15.22 -0.45 -20.54
N GLY A 165 -14.85 -0.05 -19.32
CA GLY A 165 -15.62 0.89 -18.50
C GLY A 165 -15.60 2.31 -19.05
N ILE A 166 -14.44 2.74 -19.54
CA ILE A 166 -14.27 4.05 -20.20
C ILE A 166 -15.03 4.05 -21.53
N ALA A 167 -14.91 3.01 -22.35
CA ALA A 167 -15.64 2.89 -23.62
C ALA A 167 -17.16 3.02 -23.42
N ARG A 168 -17.73 2.34 -22.41
CA ARG A 168 -19.16 2.49 -22.07
C ARG A 168 -19.52 3.92 -21.66
N LYS A 169 -18.66 4.59 -20.89
CA LYS A 169 -18.88 5.99 -20.48
C LYS A 169 -18.83 6.95 -21.67
N LEU A 170 -17.97 6.71 -22.65
CA LEU A 170 -17.85 7.52 -23.87
C LEU A 170 -19.06 7.41 -24.81
N GLN A 171 -19.95 6.44 -24.60
CA GLN A 171 -21.25 6.40 -25.29
C GLN A 171 -22.19 7.53 -24.84
N GLY A 172 -22.02 8.07 -23.62
CA GLY A 172 -22.80 9.21 -23.13
C GLY A 172 -22.20 10.54 -23.58
N GLU A 173 -22.99 11.42 -24.19
CA GLU A 173 -22.52 12.71 -24.75
C GLU A 173 -21.80 13.60 -23.73
N ALA A 174 -22.36 13.77 -22.53
CA ALA A 174 -21.78 14.59 -21.48
C ALA A 174 -20.40 14.07 -21.01
N GLN A 175 -20.25 12.75 -20.95
CA GLN A 175 -19.02 12.14 -20.47
C GLN A 175 -17.97 12.09 -21.58
N ALA A 176 -18.39 11.85 -22.83
CA ALA A 176 -17.53 11.98 -24.01
C ALA A 176 -16.95 13.39 -24.14
N ALA A 177 -17.77 14.43 -23.97
CA ALA A 177 -17.32 15.82 -24.00
C ALA A 177 -16.28 16.11 -22.90
N LYS A 178 -16.49 15.59 -21.69
CA LYS A 178 -15.55 15.75 -20.57
C LYS A 178 -14.21 15.02 -20.80
N TYR A 179 -14.24 13.84 -21.40
CA TYR A 179 -13.01 13.12 -21.76
C TYR A 179 -12.30 13.77 -22.95
N ALA A 180 -13.05 14.27 -23.95
CA ALA A 180 -12.54 15.03 -25.10
C ALA A 180 -11.80 16.30 -24.68
N GLU A 181 -12.41 17.08 -23.79
CA GLU A 181 -11.80 18.28 -23.22
C GLU A 181 -10.51 17.95 -22.47
N ARG A 182 -10.51 16.91 -21.62
CA ARG A 182 -9.30 16.46 -20.89
C ARG A 182 -8.20 15.95 -21.82
N ALA A 183 -8.56 15.28 -22.90
CA ALA A 183 -7.61 14.69 -23.85
C ALA A 183 -7.18 15.66 -24.96
N GLY A 184 -7.80 16.84 -25.07
CA GLY A 184 -7.50 17.83 -26.11
C GLY A 184 -7.87 17.37 -27.52
N VAL A 185 -8.85 16.46 -27.66
CA VAL A 185 -9.28 15.89 -28.95
C VAL A 185 -10.80 16.00 -29.11
N PRO A 186 -11.34 16.04 -30.36
CA PRO A 186 -12.78 16.00 -30.58
C PRO A 186 -13.43 14.75 -29.99
N ALA A 187 -14.65 14.86 -29.46
CA ALA A 187 -15.35 13.74 -28.82
C ALA A 187 -15.66 12.59 -29.79
N GLU A 188 -15.82 12.90 -31.07
CA GLU A 188 -15.99 11.92 -32.15
C GLU A 188 -14.78 11.00 -32.24
N ARG A 189 -13.56 11.54 -32.06
CA ARG A 189 -12.32 10.76 -32.14
C ARG A 189 -12.18 9.75 -31.01
N LEU A 190 -12.76 10.04 -29.85
CA LEU A 190 -12.76 9.13 -28.70
C LEU A 190 -13.74 7.97 -28.85
N ARG A 191 -14.74 8.08 -29.73
CA ARG A 191 -15.72 7.00 -30.00
C ARG A 191 -15.23 6.00 -31.05
N GLU A 192 -14.13 6.31 -31.74
CA GLU A 192 -13.48 5.45 -32.73
C GLU A 192 -12.39 4.55 -32.14
N LEU A 193 -12.06 4.71 -30.85
CA LEU A 193 -11.14 3.88 -30.06
C LEU A 193 -11.86 2.67 -29.47
#